data_AF-A0A5C3NVF1-F1
#
_entry.id   AF-A0A5C3NVF1-F1
#
_cell.length_a   1.000
_cell.length_b   1.000
_cell.length_c   1.000
_cell.angle_alpha   90.00
_cell.angle_beta   90.00
_cell.angle_gamma   90.00
#
_symmetry.space_group_name_H-M   'P 1'
#
loop_
_entity.id
_entity.type
_entity.pdbx_description
1 polymer ?
#
loop_
_entity_poly.entity_id
_entity_poly.type
_entity_poly.pdbx_seq_one_letter_code
_entity_poly.pdbx_strand_id
1 'polypeptide(L)'
;MDLPELSSLELVYLADYAGADDELLQYITGTFSELSRLELHRYRADRKEEVDYIHIARLLTPARSLRTVRLNLDFRGDHGAYCDDYDVRKAWWEVFKGTLGWEIVDVMQDCPLLDCVELLYHSKPTATWVEFHPARCGTPRFVLTYDKDHREPDLMPYSWGNFFGRGPWSGLSE
;
A
#
# COMPACT_ATOMS: atom_id res chain seq x y z
N MET A 1 -19.90 -0.17 17.85
CA MET A 1 -20.09 -1.61 17.56
C MET A 1 -18.97 -2.31 18.31
N ASP A 2 -19.28 -3.21 19.23
CA ASP A 2 -18.26 -4.03 19.88
C ASP A 2 -18.06 -5.29 19.03
N LEU A 3 -16.88 -5.39 18.40
CA LEU A 3 -16.45 -6.56 17.63
C LEU A 3 -15.12 -7.07 18.22
N PRO A 4 -15.13 -7.58 19.47
CA PRO A 4 -13.89 -7.95 20.18
C PRO A 4 -13.12 -9.08 19.48
N GLU A 5 -13.79 -9.86 18.62
CA GLU A 5 -13.20 -10.98 17.88
C GLU A 5 -12.79 -10.61 16.43
N LEU A 6 -12.84 -9.32 16.07
CA LEU A 6 -12.46 -8.88 14.73
C LEU A 6 -10.96 -9.13 14.49
N SER A 7 -10.66 -10.16 13.71
CA SER A 7 -9.30 -10.61 13.43
C SER A 7 -8.74 -10.11 12.11
N SER A 8 -9.59 -9.64 11.20
CA SER A 8 -9.22 -9.07 9.90
C SER A 8 -10.09 -7.87 9.57
N LEU A 9 -9.47 -6.78 9.11
CA LEU A 9 -10.14 -5.56 8.71
C LEU A 9 -9.54 -5.03 7.41
N GLU A 10 -10.39 -4.68 6.46
CA GLU A 10 -10.04 -3.98 5.23
C GLU A 10 -10.76 -2.63 5.19
N LEU A 11 -10.05 -1.58 4.84
CA LEU A 11 -10.57 -0.22 4.75
C LEU A 11 -10.18 0.42 3.43
N VAL A 12 -11.17 1.06 2.81
CA VAL A 12 -10.99 1.85 1.58
C VAL A 12 -11.56 3.23 1.85
N TYR A 13 -10.72 4.26 1.76
CA TYR A 13 -11.14 5.63 2.05
C TYR A 13 -10.31 6.67 1.31
N LEU A 14 -10.89 7.86 1.20
CA LEU A 14 -10.25 9.08 0.71
C LEU A 14 -9.89 9.93 1.93
N ALA A 15 -8.64 10.41 2.00
CA ALA A 15 -8.20 11.33 3.03
C ALA A 15 -8.03 12.74 2.43
N ASP A 16 -8.53 13.75 3.14
CA ASP A 16 -8.48 15.14 2.66
C ASP A 16 -7.07 15.72 2.69
N TYR A 17 -6.27 15.32 3.69
CA TYR A 17 -4.88 15.74 3.88
C TYR A 17 -4.14 14.73 4.78
N ALA A 18 -2.82 14.87 4.88
CA ALA A 18 -1.98 14.02 5.72
C ALA A 18 -2.41 14.11 7.20
N GLY A 19 -2.78 12.97 7.79
CA GLY A 19 -3.26 12.88 9.17
C GLY A 19 -4.75 13.13 9.38
N ALA A 20 -5.53 13.36 8.31
CA ALA A 20 -7.00 13.43 8.40
C ALA A 20 -7.63 12.11 8.88
N ASP A 21 -6.89 11.00 8.76
CA ASP A 21 -7.27 9.65 9.17
C ASP A 21 -6.70 9.22 10.53
N ASP A 22 -6.03 10.11 11.27
CA ASP A 22 -5.40 9.78 12.55
C ASP A 22 -6.38 9.21 13.57
N GLU A 23 -7.54 9.87 13.74
CA GLU A 23 -8.57 9.43 14.69
C GLU A 23 -9.11 8.04 14.32
N LEU A 24 -9.25 7.76 13.02
CA LEU A 24 -9.70 6.46 12.53
C LEU A 24 -8.67 5.37 12.85
N LEU A 25 -7.40 5.61 12.53
CA LEU A 25 -6.33 4.65 12.76
C LEU A 25 -6.11 4.39 14.26
N GLN A 26 -6.17 5.43 15.10
CA GLN A 26 -6.12 5.29 16.56
C GLN A 26 -7.31 4.52 17.12
N TYR A 27 -8.52 4.76 16.59
CA TYR A 27 -9.70 4.00 16.99
C TYR A 27 -9.54 2.51 16.69
N ILE A 28 -9.06 2.16 15.49
CA ILE A 28 -8.86 0.76 15.07
C ILE A 28 -7.87 0.07 16.00
N THR A 29 -6.70 0.69 16.22
CA THR A 29 -5.64 0.08 17.03
C THR A 29 -5.98 0.02 18.52
N GLY A 30 -6.81 0.94 19.01
CA GLY A 30 -7.29 0.94 20.39
C GLY A 30 -8.48 0.03 20.65
N THR A 31 -9.30 -0.26 19.64
CA THR A 31 -10.58 -0.99 19.83
C THR A 31 -10.46 -2.48 19.54
N PHE A 32 -9.72 -2.89 18.51
CA PHE A 32 -9.69 -4.27 18.04
C PHE A 32 -8.44 -5.00 18.53
N SER A 33 -8.47 -5.50 19.78
CA SER A 33 -7.31 -6.15 20.40
C SER A 33 -6.88 -7.45 19.71
N GLU A 34 -7.79 -8.14 19.03
CA GLU A 34 -7.52 -9.39 18.30
C GLU A 34 -7.20 -9.19 16.81
N LEU A 35 -7.07 -7.93 16.36
CA LEU A 35 -6.84 -7.61 14.96
C LEU A 35 -5.47 -8.12 14.49
N SER A 36 -5.48 -9.22 13.75
CA SER A 36 -4.28 -9.87 13.22
C SER A 36 -3.91 -9.39 11.83
N ARG A 37 -4.89 -8.95 11.03
CA ARG A 37 -4.70 -8.50 9.66
C ARG A 37 -5.39 -7.17 9.44
N LEU A 38 -4.63 -6.20 8.92
CA LEU A 38 -5.14 -4.90 8.52
C LEU A 38 -4.75 -4.61 7.07
N GLU A 39 -5.71 -4.23 6.26
CA GLU A 39 -5.54 -3.85 4.87
C GLU A 39 -6.09 -2.43 4.66
N LEU A 40 -5.22 -1.49 4.27
CA LEU A 40 -5.55 -0.08 4.07
C LEU A 40 -5.38 0.30 2.60
N HIS A 41 -6.45 0.82 2.01
CA HIS A 41 -6.47 1.49 0.73
C HIS A 41 -6.80 2.96 0.95
N ARG A 42 -5.76 3.77 1.15
CA ARG A 42 -5.85 5.21 1.40
C ARG A 42 -5.55 5.97 0.12
N TYR A 43 -6.53 6.74 -0.35
CA TYR A 43 -6.38 7.63 -1.51
C TYR A 43 -6.30 9.09 -1.09
N ARG A 44 -5.59 9.92 -1.85
CA ARG A 44 -5.50 11.36 -1.59
C ARG A 44 -6.65 12.11 -2.25
N ALA A 45 -7.30 13.00 -1.51
CA ALA A 45 -8.23 13.96 -2.11
C ALA A 45 -7.49 15.05 -2.90
N ASP A 46 -6.34 15.52 -2.37
CA ASP A 46 -5.46 16.47 -3.05
C ASP A 46 -4.27 15.76 -3.69
N ARG A 47 -4.11 15.91 -5.00
CA ARG A 47 -2.98 15.35 -5.76
C ARG A 47 -1.61 15.88 -5.33
N LYS A 48 -1.57 17.01 -4.61
CA LYS A 48 -0.34 17.61 -4.08
C LYS A 48 0.02 17.08 -2.70
N GLU A 49 -0.86 16.33 -2.04
CA GLU A 49 -0.59 15.73 -0.74
C GLU A 49 0.57 14.73 -0.84
N GLU A 50 1.47 14.84 0.13
CA GLU A 50 2.47 13.83 0.46
C GLU A 50 1.90 12.95 1.57
N VAL A 51 1.79 11.65 1.31
CA VAL A 51 1.30 10.70 2.32
C VAL A 51 2.42 10.41 3.31
N ASP A 52 2.23 10.76 4.58
CA ASP A 52 3.18 10.47 5.66
C ASP A 52 3.04 9.01 6.12
N TYR A 53 3.57 8.09 5.33
CA TYR A 53 3.53 6.65 5.60
C TYR A 53 4.26 6.24 6.88
N ILE A 54 5.24 7.03 7.33
CA ILE A 54 5.94 6.81 8.59
C ILE A 54 5.02 7.12 9.76
N HIS A 55 4.27 8.22 9.69
CA HIS A 55 3.26 8.55 10.69
C HIS A 55 2.15 7.50 10.75
N ILE A 56 1.63 7.06 9.59
CA ILE A 56 0.66 5.96 9.50
C ILE A 56 1.23 4.71 10.18
N ALA A 57 2.44 4.28 9.84
CA ALA A 57 3.09 3.12 10.44
C ALA A 57 3.18 3.25 11.97
N ARG A 58 3.54 4.43 12.49
CA ARG A 58 3.59 4.71 13.94
C ARG A 58 2.23 4.55 14.60
N LEU A 59 1.17 5.06 13.98
CA LEU A 59 -0.20 4.92 14.49
C LEU A 59 -0.69 3.46 14.51
N LEU A 60 -0.13 2.61 13.67
CA LEU A 60 -0.44 1.17 13.63
C LEU A 60 0.30 0.37 14.71
N THR A 61 1.44 0.85 15.22
CA THR A 61 2.25 0.13 16.21
C THR A 61 1.52 -0.30 17.50
N PRO A 62 0.52 0.42 18.04
CA PRO A 62 -0.17 0.02 19.25
C PRO A 62 -1.00 -1.27 19.11
N ALA A 63 -1.37 -1.67 17.89
CA ALA A 63 -2.11 -2.91 17.65
C ALA A 63 -1.17 -4.13 17.72
N ARG A 64 -0.88 -4.58 18.94
CA ARG A 64 0.16 -5.58 19.22
C ARG A 64 -0.12 -6.98 18.65
N SER A 65 -1.37 -7.25 18.26
CA SER A 65 -1.82 -8.50 17.64
C SER A 65 -1.61 -8.55 16.13
N LEU A 66 -1.28 -7.42 15.48
CA LEU A 66 -1.05 -7.37 14.04
C LEU A 66 0.09 -8.29 13.63
N ARG A 67 -0.23 -9.14 12.65
CA ARG A 67 0.65 -10.08 11.96
C ARG A 67 0.93 -9.64 10.54
N THR A 68 -0.11 -9.21 9.83
CA THR A 68 0.02 -8.77 8.43
C THR A 68 -0.61 -7.40 8.27
N VAL A 69 0.16 -6.48 7.68
CA VAL A 69 -0.31 -5.12 7.37
C VAL A 69 -0.13 -4.86 5.89
N ARG A 70 -1.24 -4.69 5.17
CA ARG A 70 -1.28 -4.40 3.74
C ARG A 70 -1.58 -2.94 3.51
N LEU A 71 -0.74 -2.24 2.76
CA LEU A 71 -0.86 -0.79 2.53
C LEU A 71 -0.83 -0.47 1.04
N ASN A 72 -1.92 0.12 0.56
CA ASN A 72 -1.99 0.89 -0.67
C ASN A 72 -2.19 2.36 -0.27
N LEU A 73 -1.14 3.18 -0.40
CA LEU A 73 -1.08 4.54 0.16
C LEU A 73 -1.07 5.66 -0.89
N ASP A 74 -1.42 5.37 -2.16
CA ASP A 74 -1.49 6.37 -3.24
C ASP A 74 -0.31 7.37 -3.18
N PHE A 75 0.93 6.86 -3.25
CA PHE A 75 2.11 7.70 -3.05
C PHE A 75 2.26 8.77 -4.15
N ARG A 76 2.92 9.88 -3.82
CA ARG A 76 3.33 10.84 -4.85
C ARG A 76 4.47 10.25 -5.67
N GLY A 77 4.31 10.27 -6.99
CA GLY A 77 5.27 9.65 -7.90
C GLY A 77 4.96 8.19 -8.23
N ASP A 78 3.98 7.57 -7.54
CA ASP A 78 3.37 6.36 -8.07
C ASP A 78 2.72 6.69 -9.41
N HIS A 79 3.08 5.93 -10.43
CA HIS A 79 2.56 6.08 -11.78
C HIS A 79 1.13 5.53 -11.93
N GLY A 80 0.60 4.90 -10.88
CA GLY A 80 -0.72 4.29 -10.85
C GLY A 80 -0.79 3.03 -11.70
N ALA A 81 -1.99 2.43 -11.75
CA ALA A 81 -2.25 1.26 -12.56
C ALA A 81 -2.05 1.54 -14.06
N TYR A 82 -1.59 0.53 -14.79
CA TYR A 82 -1.48 0.56 -16.26
C TYR A 82 -0.51 1.60 -16.84
N CYS A 83 0.47 2.08 -16.08
CA CYS A 83 1.55 2.91 -16.65
C CYS A 83 2.36 2.11 -17.68
N ASP A 84 2.45 2.60 -18.92
CA ASP A 84 3.17 1.95 -20.01
C ASP A 84 4.62 2.42 -20.17
N ASP A 85 5.00 3.49 -19.48
CA ASP A 85 6.36 4.02 -19.51
C ASP A 85 7.30 3.14 -18.66
N TYR A 86 8.25 2.48 -19.32
CA TYR A 86 9.19 1.59 -18.65
C TYR A 86 10.16 2.33 -17.73
N ASP A 87 10.64 3.51 -18.12
CA ASP A 87 11.65 4.24 -17.36
C ASP A 87 11.05 4.82 -16.07
N VAL A 88 9.80 5.31 -16.15
CA VAL A 88 9.04 5.75 -14.98
C VAL A 88 8.81 4.60 -14.01
N ARG A 89 8.34 3.44 -14.50
CA ARG A 89 8.14 2.24 -13.65
C ARG A 89 9.43 1.77 -13.02
N LYS A 90 10.53 1.75 -13.78
CA LYS A 90 11.83 1.31 -13.28
C LYS A 90 12.35 2.26 -12.20
N ALA A 91 12.24 3.57 -12.39
CA ALA A 91 12.62 4.55 -11.39
C ALA A 91 11.79 4.41 -10.10
N TRP A 92 10.47 4.25 -10.24
CA TRP A 92 9.57 4.02 -9.10
C TRP A 92 9.91 2.72 -8.36
N TRP A 93 10.18 1.65 -9.09
CA TRP A 93 10.56 0.35 -8.52
C TRP A 93 11.81 0.42 -7.63
N GLU A 94 12.85 1.15 -8.04
CA GLU A 94 14.07 1.29 -7.24
C GLU A 94 13.81 2.02 -5.91
N VAL A 95 12.95 3.05 -5.93
CA VAL A 95 12.52 3.74 -4.70
C VAL A 95 11.67 2.81 -3.83
N PHE A 96 10.65 2.18 -4.43
CA PHE A 96 9.72 1.29 -3.74
C PHE A 96 10.41 0.11 -3.05
N LYS A 97 11.32 -0.56 -3.76
CA LYS A 97 12.07 -1.72 -3.25
C LYS A 97 13.22 -1.30 -2.33
N GLY A 98 13.86 -0.17 -2.61
CA GLY A 98 15.06 0.28 -1.91
C GLY A 98 14.78 0.94 -0.57
N THR A 99 13.67 1.66 -0.42
CA THR A 99 13.42 2.48 0.76
C THR A 99 12.05 2.25 1.39
N LEU A 100 10.95 2.52 0.66
CA LEU A 100 9.61 2.68 1.25
C LEU A 100 9.20 1.53 2.18
N GLY A 101 9.26 0.29 1.69
CA GLY A 101 8.83 -0.87 2.50
C GLY A 101 9.73 -1.12 3.72
N TRP A 102 11.03 -0.85 3.60
CA TRP A 102 11.97 -1.04 4.70
C TRP A 102 11.80 0.00 5.80
N GLU A 103 11.58 1.25 5.45
CA GLU A 103 11.34 2.30 6.44
C GLU A 103 10.04 2.06 7.23
N ILE A 104 9.00 1.50 6.59
CA ILE A 104 7.78 1.10 7.28
C ILE A 104 8.04 -0.08 8.21
N VAL A 105 8.73 -1.13 7.74
CA VAL A 105 9.09 -2.28 8.57
C VAL A 105 9.94 -1.86 9.77
N ASP A 106 10.87 -0.93 9.60
CA ASP A 106 11.73 -0.40 10.68
C ASP A 106 10.92 0.32 11.77
N VAL A 107 9.79 0.92 11.44
CA VAL A 107 8.86 1.48 12.43
C VAL A 107 8.00 0.37 13.04
N MET A 108 7.42 -0.47 12.19
CA MET A 108 6.46 -1.49 12.63
C MET A 108 7.12 -2.70 13.32
N GLN A 109 8.45 -2.78 13.37
CA GLN A 109 9.14 -3.82 14.12
C GLN A 109 8.79 -3.80 15.62
N ASP A 110 8.28 -2.68 16.14
CA ASP A 110 7.77 -2.54 17.50
C ASP A 110 6.46 -3.35 17.74
N CYS A 111 5.75 -3.74 16.67
CA CYS A 111 4.69 -4.74 16.74
C CYS A 111 5.30 -6.13 16.99
N PRO A 112 5.07 -6.76 18.15
CA PRO A 112 5.79 -7.99 18.53
C PRO A 112 5.41 -9.21 17.68
N LEU A 113 4.20 -9.23 17.13
CA LEU A 113 3.66 -10.37 16.36
C LEU A 113 3.68 -10.14 14.86
N LEU A 114 4.20 -9.00 14.38
CA LEU A 114 4.17 -8.69 12.96
C LEU A 114 5.08 -9.66 12.19
N ASP A 115 4.49 -10.35 11.22
CA ASP A 115 5.13 -11.31 10.33
C ASP A 115 5.63 -10.60 9.06
N CYS A 116 4.83 -9.69 8.48
CA CYS A 116 5.22 -8.89 7.31
C CYS A 116 4.39 -7.59 7.16
N VAL A 117 4.97 -6.63 6.44
CA VAL A 117 4.25 -5.51 5.83
C VAL A 117 4.21 -5.77 4.33
N GLU A 118 3.04 -5.63 3.70
CA GLU A 118 2.89 -5.74 2.26
C GLU A 118 2.50 -4.39 1.67
N LEU A 119 3.23 -3.93 0.67
CA LEU A 119 2.90 -2.72 -0.08
C LEU A 119 2.32 -3.09 -1.43
N LEU A 120 1.25 -2.41 -1.85
CA LEU A 120 0.70 -2.61 -3.18
C LEU A 120 1.60 -1.93 -4.21
N TYR A 121 2.15 -2.72 -5.12
CA TYR A 121 2.90 -2.24 -6.28
C TYR A 121 2.05 -2.35 -7.54
N HIS A 122 1.78 -1.22 -8.19
CA HIS A 122 1.01 -1.15 -9.44
C HIS A 122 1.83 -1.63 -10.65
N SER A 123 2.04 -2.94 -10.78
CA SER A 123 2.84 -3.50 -11.88
C SER A 123 2.02 -3.71 -13.17
N LYS A 124 2.70 -3.97 -14.29
CA LYS A 124 2.09 -4.52 -15.52
C LYS A 124 2.36 -6.04 -15.56
N PRO A 125 1.35 -6.90 -15.75
CA PRO A 125 -0.04 -6.59 -16.13
C PRO A 125 -1.01 -6.32 -14.98
N THR A 126 -0.64 -6.59 -13.73
CA THR A 126 -1.55 -6.47 -12.57
C THR A 126 -0.83 -5.88 -11.36
N ALA A 127 -1.59 -5.22 -10.49
CA ALA A 127 -1.08 -4.81 -9.18
C ALA A 127 -0.68 -6.05 -8.37
N THR A 128 0.34 -5.93 -7.53
CA THR A 128 0.88 -7.06 -6.77
C THR A 128 1.26 -6.61 -5.37
N TRP A 129 0.89 -7.41 -4.38
CA TRP A 129 1.31 -7.22 -3.00
C TRP A 129 2.76 -7.66 -2.83
N VAL A 130 3.56 -6.76 -2.28
CA VAL A 130 4.99 -6.95 -2.15
C VAL A 130 5.36 -7.01 -0.68
N GLU A 131 5.87 -8.15 -0.24
CA GLU A 131 6.08 -8.41 1.19
C GLU A 131 7.48 -7.97 1.64
N PHE A 132 7.52 -7.29 2.78
CA PHE A 132 8.72 -6.89 3.50
C PHE A 132 8.68 -7.52 4.90
N HIS A 133 9.70 -8.33 5.21
CA HIS A 133 9.77 -9.12 6.43
C HIS A 133 10.77 -8.50 7.43
N PRO A 134 10.38 -8.29 8.70
CA PRO A 134 11.28 -7.79 9.74
C PRO A 134 12.38 -8.81 10.07
N ALA A 135 13.50 -8.34 10.63
CA ALA A 135 14.67 -9.17 10.93
C ALA A 135 14.40 -10.34 11.92
N ARG A 136 13.36 -10.25 12.75
CA ARG A 136 12.96 -11.35 13.64
C ARG A 136 12.43 -12.57 12.90
N CYS A 137 11.90 -12.39 11.68
CA CYS A 137 11.35 -13.46 10.85
C CYS A 137 12.47 -14.23 10.10
N GLY A 138 13.74 -13.90 10.35
CA GLY A 138 14.92 -14.45 9.69
C GLY A 138 15.72 -13.34 8.99
N THR A 139 16.53 -13.71 7.99
CA THR A 139 17.20 -12.70 7.16
C THR A 139 16.13 -11.79 6.54
N PRO A 140 16.21 -10.45 6.73
CA PRO A 140 15.29 -9.51 6.10
C PRO A 140 15.20 -9.82 4.63
N ARG A 141 13.98 -10.05 4.16
CA ARG A 141 13.74 -10.46 2.78
C ARG A 141 12.51 -9.78 2.23
N PHE A 142 12.55 -9.71 0.93
CA PHE A 142 11.56 -9.14 0.07
C PHE A 142 10.96 -10.25 -0.78
N VAL A 143 9.63 -10.35 -0.85
CA VAL A 143 8.94 -11.35 -1.68
C VAL A 143 8.00 -10.64 -2.64
N LEU A 144 8.20 -10.89 -3.94
CA LEU A 144 7.29 -10.49 -5.00
C LEU A 144 6.59 -11.74 -5.52
N THR A 145 5.34 -11.94 -5.12
CA THR A 145 4.52 -13.09 -5.51
C THR A 145 3.48 -12.62 -6.51
N TYR A 146 3.64 -13.00 -7.78
CA TYR A 146 2.59 -12.76 -8.77
C TYR A 146 1.40 -13.67 -8.46
N ASP A 147 0.37 -13.10 -7.85
CA ASP A 147 -0.91 -13.80 -7.70
C ASP A 147 -1.56 -13.92 -9.09
N LYS A 148 -1.60 -15.14 -9.62
CA LYS A 148 -2.24 -15.43 -10.90
C LYS A 148 -3.77 -15.36 -10.79
N ASP A 149 -4.30 -15.46 -9.58
CA ASP A 149 -5.72 -15.51 -9.26
C ASP A 149 -6.27 -14.11 -8.90
N HIS A 150 -5.44 -13.18 -8.41
CA HIS A 150 -5.69 -11.73 -8.39
C HIS A 150 -5.33 -11.07 -9.73
N ARG A 151 -5.94 -11.55 -10.81
CA ARG A 151 -6.14 -10.65 -11.96
C ARG A 151 -7.25 -9.70 -11.59
N GLU A 152 -6.99 -8.39 -11.65
CA GLU A 152 -8.09 -7.46 -11.86
C GLU A 152 -8.90 -8.01 -13.05
N PRO A 153 -10.23 -8.18 -12.93
CA PRO A 153 -11.03 -8.64 -14.06
C PRO A 153 -10.69 -7.75 -15.24
N ASP A 154 -10.43 -8.31 -16.44
CA ASP A 154 -10.01 -7.55 -17.63
C ASP A 154 -10.83 -6.25 -17.70
N LEU A 155 -10.23 -5.14 -17.23
CA LEU A 155 -10.89 -3.85 -17.20
C LEU A 155 -10.85 -3.38 -18.65
N MET A 156 -11.87 -3.82 -19.38
CA MET A 156 -12.20 -3.55 -20.78
C MET A 156 -11.61 -4.53 -21.83
N PRO A 157 -12.44 -5.00 -22.79
CA PRO A 157 -12.06 -5.97 -23.82
C PRO A 157 -11.18 -5.42 -24.96
N TYR A 158 -10.50 -4.27 -24.76
CA TYR A 158 -9.73 -3.64 -25.82
C TYR A 158 -8.24 -3.90 -25.64
N SER A 159 -7.65 -4.57 -26.63
CA SER A 159 -6.20 -4.70 -26.77
C SER A 159 -5.56 -3.33 -26.83
N TRP A 160 -4.82 -2.96 -25.79
CA TRP A 160 -4.06 -1.70 -25.69
C TRP A 160 -2.99 -1.53 -26.77
N GLY A 161 -2.71 -2.57 -27.57
CA GLY A 161 -1.68 -2.56 -28.62
C GLY A 161 -1.90 -1.56 -29.77
N ASN A 162 -3.05 -0.88 -29.84
CA ASN A 162 -3.39 -0.01 -30.97
C ASN A 162 -3.71 1.47 -30.62
N PHE A 163 -3.65 1.89 -29.36
CA PHE A 163 -3.88 3.30 -28.98
C PHE A 163 -2.55 4.02 -28.69
N PHE A 164 -1.64 4.00 -29.66
CA PHE A 164 -0.61 5.04 -29.74
C PHE A 164 -1.27 6.35 -30.17
N GLY A 165 -1.56 7.21 -29.20
CA GLY A 165 -2.03 8.57 -29.48
C GLY A 165 -2.82 9.17 -28.34
N ARG A 166 -2.12 9.87 -27.43
CA ARG A 166 -2.67 10.81 -26.43
C ARG A 166 -3.96 10.35 -25.74
N GLY A 167 -3.80 9.57 -24.68
CA GLY A 167 -4.86 9.45 -23.68
C GLY A 167 -5.15 10.81 -23.02
N PRO A 168 -6.34 11.01 -22.44
CA PRO A 168 -6.76 12.28 -21.82
C PRO A 168 -5.92 12.70 -20.60
N TRP A 169 -4.97 11.86 -20.21
CA TRP A 169 -4.06 12.03 -19.08
C TRP A 169 -2.68 12.58 -19.48
N SER A 170 -2.39 12.76 -20.77
CA SER A 170 -1.22 13.53 -21.22
C SER A 170 -1.52 15.02 -21.17
N GLY A 171 -1.49 15.58 -19.95
CA GLY A 171 -1.59 17.02 -19.72
C GLY A 171 -0.49 17.76 -20.48
N LEU A 172 -0.90 18.75 -21.27
CA LEU A 172 -0.04 19.72 -21.90
C LEU A 172 0.63 20.57 -20.80
N SER A 173 1.95 20.54 -20.75
CA SER A 173 2.73 21.58 -20.09
C SER A 173 2.62 22.85 -20.94
N GLU A 174 2.10 23.94 -20.37
CA GLU A 174 2.38 25.29 -20.86
C GLU A 174 3.80 25.71 -20.48
#